data_AF-A0A959CY12-F1
#
_entry.id   AF-A0A959CY12-F1
#
_cell.length_a   1.000
_cell.length_b   1.000
_cell.length_c   1.000
_cell.angle_alpha   90.00
_cell.angle_beta   90.00
_cell.angle_gamma   90.00
#
_symmetry.space_group_name_H-M   'P 1'
#
loop_
_entity.id
_entity.type
_entity.pdbx_description
1 polymer ?
#
loop_
_entity_poly.entity_id
_entity_poly.type
_entity_poly.pdbx_seq_one_letter_code
_entity_poly.pdbx_strand_id
1 'polypeptide(L)'
;MQRFFFLLTITFQLAAISPALAEPNYHLVEAMPGDGIYSLLRRYGLDQHSCNFDQFYRLNSLKKNSHLIVGKMYQLPILIYTFNGKTIRSSIGI
;
A
#
# COMPACT_ATOMS: atom_id res chain seq x y z
N MET A 1 43.90 -17.17 -37.42
CA MET A 1 43.66 -16.12 -36.41
C MET A 1 42.24 -16.23 -35.88
N GLN A 2 41.98 -17.24 -35.05
CA GLN A 2 40.61 -17.65 -34.68
C GLN A 2 40.53 -18.03 -33.19
N ARG A 3 41.19 -17.23 -32.35
CA ARG A 3 41.16 -17.39 -30.88
C ARG A 3 40.96 -16.06 -30.14
N PHE A 4 40.85 -14.95 -30.86
CA PHE A 4 40.64 -13.62 -30.28
C PHE A 4 39.17 -13.19 -30.25
N PHE A 5 38.26 -13.98 -30.85
CA PHE A 5 36.85 -13.62 -30.98
C PHE A 5 35.94 -14.19 -29.88
N PHE A 6 36.50 -14.91 -28.90
CA PHE A 6 35.71 -15.60 -27.86
C PHE A 6 35.75 -14.93 -26.48
N LEU A 7 36.44 -13.79 -26.35
CA LEU A 7 36.54 -13.02 -25.09
C LEU A 7 35.74 -11.72 -25.11
N LEU A 8 34.91 -11.48 -26.13
CA LEU A 8 34.12 -10.26 -26.30
C LEU A 8 32.60 -10.49 -26.22
N THR A 9 32.14 -11.52 -25.53
CA THR A 9 30.70 -11.85 -25.42
C THR A 9 30.19 -12.02 -23.98
N ILE A 10 31.01 -11.76 -22.95
CA ILE A 10 30.60 -11.92 -21.53
C ILE A 10 30.40 -10.58 -20.79
N THR A 11 30.62 -9.43 -21.43
CA THR A 11 30.62 -8.14 -20.73
C THR A 11 29.55 -7.18 -21.23
N PHE A 12 28.27 -7.54 -21.22
CA PHE A 12 27.21 -6.51 -21.28
C PHE A 12 25.82 -6.97 -20.81
N GLN A 13 25.70 -7.53 -19.60
CA GLN A 13 24.40 -7.59 -18.93
C GLN A 13 24.54 -7.30 -17.43
N LEU A 14 25.01 -6.09 -17.08
CA LEU A 14 24.51 -5.46 -15.87
C LEU A 14 23.25 -4.71 -16.26
N ALA A 15 22.12 -5.40 -16.24
CA ALA A 15 20.83 -4.72 -16.20
C ALA A 15 20.82 -3.89 -14.92
N ALA A 16 20.72 -2.56 -15.05
CA ALA A 16 20.49 -1.69 -13.90
C ALA A 16 19.19 -2.15 -13.22
N ILE A 17 19.31 -2.75 -12.04
CA ILE A 17 18.17 -2.97 -11.16
C ILE A 17 17.79 -1.59 -10.64
N SER A 18 16.97 -0.87 -11.41
CA SER A 18 16.30 0.31 -10.90
C SER A 18 15.45 -0.15 -9.72
N PRO A 19 15.57 0.47 -8.54
CA PRO A 19 14.66 0.16 -7.44
C PRO A 19 13.25 0.53 -7.92
N ALA A 20 12.43 -0.49 -8.18
CA ALA A 20 11.00 -0.27 -8.34
C ALA A 20 10.51 0.38 -7.06
N LEU A 21 9.88 1.56 -7.17
CA LEU A 21 9.19 2.15 -6.04
C LEU A 21 8.11 1.15 -5.64
N ALA A 22 8.26 0.54 -4.47
CA ALA A 22 7.26 -0.37 -3.95
C ALA A 22 5.95 0.41 -3.79
N GLU A 23 4.88 -0.08 -4.41
CA GLU A 23 3.56 0.52 -4.25
C GLU A 23 3.20 0.57 -2.76
N PRO A 24 2.74 1.72 -2.25
CA PRO A 24 2.40 1.87 -0.84
C PRO A 24 1.22 0.95 -0.49
N ASN A 25 1.32 0.31 0.68
CA ASN A 25 0.25 -0.57 1.16
C ASN A 25 -0.78 0.22 1.97
N TYR A 26 -2.04 -0.21 1.91
CA TYR A 26 -3.06 0.30 2.81
C TYR A 26 -2.83 -0.19 4.25
N HIS A 27 -3.15 0.66 5.21
CA HIS A 27 -3.06 0.33 6.62
C HIS A 27 -4.07 -0.76 6.98
N LEU A 28 -3.58 -1.90 7.47
CA LEU A 28 -4.40 -3.03 7.91
C LEU A 28 -4.72 -2.91 9.40
N VAL A 29 -5.99 -3.09 9.75
CA VAL A 29 -6.47 -3.04 11.13
C VAL A 29 -7.42 -4.18 11.43
N GLU A 30 -7.37 -4.69 12.66
CA GLU A 30 -8.30 -5.70 13.15
C GLU A 30 -9.62 -5.05 13.60
N ALA A 31 -10.75 -5.66 13.26
CA ALA A 31 -12.05 -5.27 13.81
C ALA A 31 -12.21 -5.79 15.25
N MET A 32 -12.48 -4.89 16.19
CA MET A 32 -12.63 -5.20 17.62
C MET A 32 -14.11 -5.46 17.99
N PRO A 33 -14.39 -6.10 19.13
CA PRO A 33 -15.75 -6.21 19.65
C PRO A 33 -16.44 -4.83 19.75
N GLY A 34 -17.65 -4.72 19.21
CA GLY A 34 -18.40 -3.46 19.13
C GLY A 34 -18.10 -2.60 17.89
N ASP A 35 -17.16 -3.01 17.03
CA ASP A 35 -16.91 -2.30 15.78
C ASP A 35 -18.02 -2.53 14.75
N GLY A 36 -18.68 -1.44 14.37
CA GLY A 36 -19.23 -1.26 13.03
C GLY A 36 -18.27 -0.48 12.15
N ILE A 37 -18.57 -0.38 10.86
CA ILE A 37 -17.74 0.40 9.91
C ILE A 37 -17.56 1.85 10.38
N TYR A 38 -18.62 2.48 10.87
CA TYR A 38 -18.58 3.85 11.38
C TYR A 38 -17.70 4.01 12.63
N SER A 39 -17.83 3.12 13.62
CA SER A 39 -17.02 3.23 14.84
C SER A 39 -15.56 2.91 14.57
N LEU A 40 -15.27 1.95 13.69
CA LEU A 40 -13.92 1.63 13.25
C LEU A 40 -13.28 2.83 12.53
N LEU A 41 -13.97 3.45 11.56
CA LEU A 41 -13.42 4.61 10.86
C LEU A 41 -13.27 5.83 11.79
N ARG A 42 -14.19 6.04 12.73
CA ARG A 42 -14.07 7.09 13.76
C ARG A 42 -12.85 6.91 14.65
N ARG A 43 -12.50 5.68 15.03
CA ARG A 43 -11.30 5.39 15.85
C ARG A 43 -10.00 5.90 15.19
N TYR A 44 -10.00 6.02 13.86
CA TYR A 44 -8.88 6.54 13.07
C TYR A 44 -9.14 7.95 12.50
N GLY A 45 -10.20 8.65 12.93
CA GLY A 45 -10.53 10.01 12.47
C GLY A 45 -11.00 10.09 11.02
N LEU A 46 -11.47 8.97 10.43
CA LEU A 46 -11.87 8.89 9.03
C LEU A 46 -13.39 9.10 8.81
N ASP A 47 -14.16 9.39 9.85
CA ASP A 47 -15.63 9.46 9.79
C ASP A 47 -16.20 10.80 9.31
N GLN A 48 -15.34 11.81 9.07
CA GLN A 48 -15.77 13.16 8.71
C GLN A 48 -16.20 13.32 7.24
N HIS A 49 -15.73 12.44 6.35
CA HIS A 49 -15.98 12.55 4.92
C HIS A 49 -16.48 11.23 4.33
N SER A 50 -17.58 11.28 3.58
CA SER A 50 -18.22 10.09 2.99
C SER A 50 -17.30 9.31 2.06
N CYS A 51 -16.36 9.98 1.40
CA CYS A 51 -15.39 9.34 0.51
C CYS A 51 -14.52 8.29 1.21
N ASN A 52 -14.22 8.47 2.51
CA ASN A 52 -13.48 7.48 3.30
C ASN A 52 -14.27 6.18 3.46
N PHE A 53 -15.59 6.28 3.63
CA PHE A 53 -16.47 5.13 3.70
C PHE A 53 -16.56 4.42 2.36
N ASP A 54 -16.81 5.18 1.28
CA ASP A 54 -16.88 4.63 -0.08
C ASP A 54 -15.59 3.89 -0.46
N GLN A 55 -14.44 4.47 -0.10
CA GLN A 55 -13.13 3.84 -0.28
C GLN A 55 -12.96 2.60 0.60
N PHE A 56 -13.35 2.64 1.88
CA PHE A 56 -13.29 1.48 2.78
C PHE A 56 -14.13 0.30 2.25
N TYR A 57 -15.34 0.57 1.73
CA TYR A 57 -16.18 -0.46 1.11
C TYR A 57 -15.47 -1.09 -0.10
N ARG A 58 -14.87 -0.26 -0.96
CA ARG A 58 -14.16 -0.70 -2.15
C ARG A 58 -12.95 -1.56 -1.82
N LEU A 59 -12.10 -1.12 -0.88
CA LEU A 59 -10.88 -1.83 -0.49
C LEU A 59 -11.15 -3.21 0.09
N ASN A 60 -12.27 -3.36 0.80
CA ASN A 60 -12.62 -4.58 1.52
C ASN A 60 -13.69 -5.41 0.81
N SER A 61 -14.08 -5.04 -0.41
CA SER A 61 -15.14 -5.68 -1.20
C SER A 61 -16.46 -5.83 -0.42
N LEU A 62 -16.83 -4.79 0.34
CA LEU A 62 -18.02 -4.76 1.17
C LEU A 62 -19.14 -3.97 0.49
N LYS A 63 -20.39 -4.37 0.73
CA LYS A 63 -21.57 -3.56 0.39
C LYS A 63 -21.81 -2.51 1.48
N LYS A 64 -22.51 -1.42 1.14
CA LYS A 64 -22.98 -0.45 2.14
C LYS A 64 -23.78 -1.17 3.23
N ASN A 65 -23.56 -0.77 4.49
CA ASN A 65 -24.17 -1.37 5.69
C ASN A 65 -23.75 -2.82 6.01
N SER A 66 -22.67 -3.33 5.41
CA SER A 66 -22.12 -4.64 5.81
C SER A 66 -21.63 -4.62 7.26
N HIS A 67 -21.76 -5.74 7.95
CA HIS A 67 -21.18 -5.91 9.28
C HIS A 67 -19.71 -6.31 9.20
N LEU A 68 -18.92 -5.84 10.17
CA LEU A 68 -17.55 -6.29 10.35
C LEU A 68 -17.54 -7.60 11.15
N ILE A 69 -16.57 -8.45 10.84
CA ILE A 69 -16.33 -9.69 11.57
C ILE A 69 -15.22 -9.41 12.58
N VAL A 70 -15.51 -9.58 13.87
CA VAL A 70 -14.53 -9.41 14.95
C VAL A 70 -13.33 -10.33 14.70
N GLY A 71 -12.11 -9.78 14.84
CA GLY A 71 -10.87 -10.50 14.59
C GLY A 71 -10.41 -10.52 13.12
N LYS A 72 -11.25 -10.07 12.17
CA LYS A 72 -10.86 -9.98 10.77
C LYS A 72 -10.08 -8.69 10.50
N MET A 73 -9.07 -8.80 9.64
CA MET A 73 -8.30 -7.66 9.14
C MET A 73 -9.04 -6.94 8.01
N TYR A 74 -9.04 -5.61 8.07
CA TYR A 74 -9.61 -4.73 7.07
C TYR A 74 -8.60 -3.65 6.67
N GLN A 75 -8.61 -3.26 5.40
CA GLN A 75 -7.80 -2.17 4.88
C GLN A 75 -8.50 -0.83 5.10
N LEU A 76 -7.81 0.09 5.76
CA LEU A 76 -8.22 1.49 5.86
C LEU A 76 -7.80 2.27 4.62
N PRO A 77 -8.51 3.35 4.27
CA PRO A 77 -8.13 4.29 3.20
C PRO A 77 -6.94 5.18 3.61
N ILE A 78 -5.88 4.59 4.17
CA ILE A 78 -4.65 5.24 4.62
C ILE A 78 -3.49 4.48 3.99
N LEU A 79 -2.68 5.16 3.17
CA LEU A 79 -1.48 4.59 2.59
C LEU A 79 -0.29 4.72 3.55
N ILE A 80 0.48 3.65 3.68
CA ILE A 80 1.70 3.60 4.48
C ILE A 80 2.91 3.76 3.57
N TYR A 81 3.74 4.75 3.89
CA TYR A 81 4.99 5.04 3.18
C TYR A 81 6.18 4.95 4.13
N THR A 82 7.29 4.42 3.63
CA THR A 82 8.58 4.52 4.31
C THR A 82 9.11 5.95 4.14
N PHE A 83 9.40 6.61 5.26
CA PHE A 83 10.01 7.94 5.22
C PHE A 83 11.42 7.86 4.64
N ASN A 84 11.72 8.69 3.64
CA ASN A 84 13.00 8.67 2.93
C ASN A 84 14.12 9.46 3.63
N GLY A 85 13.88 9.98 4.83
CA GLY A 85 14.85 10.78 5.58
C GLY A 85 14.93 12.26 5.19
N LYS A 86 14.15 12.73 4.19
CA LYS A 86 14.19 14.11 3.69
C LYS A 86 12.92 14.89 4.01
N THR A 87 11.84 14.61 3.28
CA THR A 87 10.54 15.27 3.47
C THR A 87 9.41 14.29 3.18
N ILE A 88 8.25 14.54 3.78
CA ILE A 88 7.04 13.74 3.51
C ILE A 88 6.71 13.78 2.02
N ARG A 89 6.73 14.97 1.39
CA ARG A 89 6.44 15.13 -0.04
C ARG A 89 7.37 14.28 -0.91
N SER A 90 8.68 14.32 -0.65
CA SER A 90 9.64 13.48 -1.37
C SER A 90 9.54 11.98 -1.07
N SER A 91 8.94 11.59 0.06
CA SER A 91 8.67 10.18 0.39
C SER A 91 7.48 9.63 -0.39
N ILE A 92 6.59 10.51 -0.85
CA ILE A 92 5.40 10.18 -1.66
C ILE A 92 5.53 10.59 -3.14
N GLY A 93 6.72 11.06 -3.56
CA GLY A 93 7.00 11.40 -4.97
C GLY A 93 6.45 12.74 -5.46
N ILE A 94 6.20 13.71 -4.57
CA ILE A 94 5.69 15.07 -4.90
C ILE A 94 6.68 16.15 -4.47
#